data_AF-A0AA91C4K7-F1
#
_entry.id   AF-A0AA91C4K7-F1
#
_cell.length_a   1.000
_cell.length_b   1.000
_cell.length_c   1.000
_cell.angle_alpha   90.00
_cell.angle_beta   90.00
_cell.angle_gamma   90.00
#
_symmetry.space_group_name_H-M   'P 1'
#
loop_
_entity.id
_entity.type
_entity.pdbx_description
1 polymer ?
#
loop_
_entity_poly.entity_id
_entity_poly.type
_entity_poly.pdbx_seq_one_letter_code
_entity_poly.pdbx_strand_id
1 'polypeptide(L)'
;MPRRILDTSKINKTRLELINKGYLTRSEIAKFVPCGSVKASQIYHEIRSQVEAEGLENCFNVILVGRLLAFMGLTTREVREAAKREIS
;
A
#
# COMPACT_ATOMS: atom_id res chain seq x y z
N MET A 1 -9.42 16.29 18.99
CA MET A 1 -10.02 15.40 17.97
C MET A 1 -9.86 13.96 18.43
N PRO A 2 -10.91 13.13 18.42
CA PRO A 2 -10.78 11.73 18.79
C PRO A 2 -9.81 11.05 17.83
N ARG A 3 -8.71 10.51 18.36
CA ARG A 3 -7.78 9.70 17.56
C ARG A 3 -8.52 8.42 17.21
N ARG A 4 -8.92 8.26 15.94
CA ARG A 4 -9.50 7.01 15.44
C ARG A 4 -8.44 5.93 15.66
N ILE A 5 -8.68 5.02 16.58
CA ILE A 5 -7.86 3.83 16.75
C ILE A 5 -8.10 3.01 15.48
N LEU A 6 -7.09 2.95 14.63
CA LEU A 6 -7.12 2.10 13.44
C LEU A 6 -7.02 0.67 13.94
N ASP A 7 -8.06 -0.13 13.72
CA ASP A 7 -8.03 -1.56 14.01
C ASP A 7 -7.01 -2.22 13.06
N THR A 8 -5.82 -2.49 13.56
CA THR A 8 -4.73 -3.11 12.81
C THR A 8 -4.71 -4.63 12.95
N SER A 9 -5.70 -5.21 13.64
CA SER A 9 -5.77 -6.64 14.00
C SER A 9 -5.76 -7.58 12.78
N LYS A 10 -6.14 -7.11 11.59
CA LYS A 10 -6.16 -7.88 10.33
C LYS A 10 -5.40 -7.18 9.20
N ILE A 11 -4.42 -6.37 9.56
CA ILE A 11 -3.74 -5.49 8.60
C ILE A 11 -2.93 -6.30 7.59
N ASN A 12 -2.24 -7.36 8.00
CA ASN A 12 -1.43 -8.13 7.07
C ASN A 12 -2.28 -9.01 6.17
N LYS A 13 -3.46 -9.46 6.62
CA LYS A 13 -4.46 -10.09 5.74
C LYS A 13 -4.93 -9.13 4.64
N THR A 14 -5.30 -7.90 5.01
CA THR A 14 -5.72 -6.85 4.05
C THR A 14 -4.59 -6.54 3.07
N ARG A 15 -3.35 -6.41 3.54
CA ARG A 15 -2.18 -6.19 2.68
C ARG A 15 -1.97 -7.34 1.71
N LEU A 16 -2.15 -8.58 2.15
CA LEU A 16 -1.99 -9.76 1.29
C LEU A 16 -3.06 -9.81 0.18
N GLU A 17 -4.31 -9.49 0.51
CA GLU A 17 -5.39 -9.37 -0.50
C GLU A 17 -5.07 -8.30 -1.55
N LEU A 18 -4.58 -7.14 -1.10
CA LEU A 18 -4.17 -6.06 -1.99
C LEU A 18 -2.92 -6.43 -2.82
N ILE A 19 -1.97 -7.18 -2.28
CA ILE A 19 -0.83 -7.72 -3.03
C ILE A 19 -1.30 -8.69 -4.12
N ASN A 20 -2.22 -9.60 -3.80
CA ASN A 20 -2.76 -10.56 -4.77
C ASN A 20 -3.54 -9.85 -5.89
N LYS A 21 -4.17 -8.72 -5.60
CA LYS A 21 -4.84 -7.87 -6.61
C LYS A 21 -3.85 -7.23 -7.59
N GLY A 22 -2.62 -6.91 -7.15
CA GLY A 22 -1.53 -6.39 -7.99
C GLY A 22 -1.55 -4.87 -8.24
N TYR A 23 -2.67 -4.19 -7.99
CA TYR A 23 -2.80 -2.73 -8.12
C TYR A 23 -3.64 -2.10 -7.01
N LEU A 24 -3.42 -0.81 -6.77
CA LEU A 24 -3.98 -0.05 -5.66
C LEU A 24 -4.52 1.30 -6.12
N THR A 25 -5.74 1.61 -5.68
CA THR A 25 -6.28 2.97 -5.70
C THR A 25 -5.79 3.77 -4.49
N ARG A 26 -5.91 5.10 -4.54
CA ARG A 26 -5.55 5.99 -3.41
C ARG A 26 -6.23 5.59 -2.09
N SER A 27 -7.50 5.19 -2.15
CA SER A 27 -8.26 4.74 -0.97
C SER A 27 -7.75 3.40 -0.42
N GLU A 28 -7.22 2.53 -1.27
CA GLU A 28 -6.63 1.26 -0.85
C GLU A 28 -5.23 1.43 -0.28
N ILE A 29 -4.47 2.44 -0.72
CA ILE A 29 -3.18 2.80 -0.09
C ILE A 29 -3.38 3.14 1.39
N ALA A 30 -4.45 3.88 1.74
CA ALA A 30 -4.78 4.19 3.13
C ALA A 30 -5.16 2.95 3.97
N LYS A 31 -5.59 1.86 3.32
CA LYS A 31 -5.85 0.56 3.96
C LYS A 31 -4.57 -0.27 4.09
N PHE A 32 -3.69 -0.19 3.09
CA PHE A 32 -2.41 -0.90 3.07
C PHE A 32 -1.42 -0.31 4.09
N VAL A 33 -1.30 1.02 4.06
CA VAL A 33 -0.56 1.83 5.02
C VAL A 33 -1.60 2.54 5.86
N PRO A 34 -1.82 2.15 7.13
CA PRO A 34 -2.85 2.72 8.00
C PRO A 34 -2.46 4.16 8.35
N CYS A 35 -2.74 5.06 7.42
CA CYS A 35 -2.38 6.46 7.44
C CYS A 35 -3.57 7.31 7.01
N GLY A 36 -3.53 8.59 7.36
CA GLY A 36 -4.57 9.53 6.96
C GLY A 36 -4.63 9.70 5.43
N SER A 37 -5.79 10.14 4.94
CA SER A 37 -6.04 10.38 3.51
C SER A 37 -5.00 11.29 2.85
N VAL A 38 -4.52 12.31 3.58
CA VAL A 38 -3.46 13.22 3.11
C VAL A 38 -2.17 12.47 2.82
N LYS A 39 -1.73 11.62 3.75
CA LYS A 39 -0.48 10.85 3.61
C LYS A 39 -0.61 9.76 2.54
N ALA A 40 -1.78 9.12 2.45
CA ALA A 40 -2.06 8.18 1.36
C ALA A 40 -2.02 8.87 -0.02
N SER A 41 -2.51 10.11 -0.11
CA SER A 41 -2.44 10.90 -1.35
C SER A 41 -1.01 11.30 -1.70
N GLN A 42 -0.19 11.68 -0.71
CA GLN A 42 1.23 11.97 -0.93
C GLN A 42 1.96 10.75 -1.49
N ILE A 43 1.84 9.59 -0.84
CA ILE A 43 2.45 8.33 -1.30
C ILE A 43 2.01 8.00 -2.73
N TYR A 44 0.71 8.15 -3.03
CA TYR A 44 0.18 7.93 -4.38
C TYR A 44 0.85 8.81 -5.43
N HIS A 45 1.01 10.11 -5.14
CA HIS A 45 1.60 11.06 -6.08
C HIS A 45 3.13 10.89 -6.20
N GLU A 46 3.82 10.60 -5.10
CA GLU A 46 5.26 10.34 -5.13
C GLU A 46 5.60 9.12 -5.99
N ILE A 47 4.85 8.02 -5.84
CA ILE A 47 5.06 6.82 -6.65
C ILE A 47 4.81 7.10 -8.13
N ARG A 48 3.76 7.87 -8.45
CA ARG A 48 3.48 8.24 -9.85
C ARG A 48 4.56 9.12 -10.44
N SER A 49 5.06 10.07 -9.67
CA SER A 49 6.17 10.94 -10.06
C SER A 49 7.46 10.14 -10.30
N GLN A 50 7.74 9.13 -9.46
CA GLN A 50 8.87 8.21 -9.68
C GLN A 50 8.73 7.41 -10.98
N VAL A 51 7.53 6.89 -11.26
CA VAL A 51 7.24 6.16 -12.51
C VAL A 51 7.45 7.07 -13.73
N GLU A 52 6.99 8.32 -13.66
CA GLU A 52 7.23 9.32 -14.72
C GLU A 52 8.72 9.66 -14.87
N ALA A 53 9.46 9.79 -13.76
CA ALA A 53 10.89 10.06 -13.77
C ALA A 53 11.72 8.90 -14.36
N GLU A 54 11.24 7.65 -14.20
CA GLU A 54 11.79 6.46 -14.87
C GLU A 54 11.46 6.40 -16.37
N GLY A 55 10.66 7.33 -16.88
CA GLY A 55 10.21 7.35 -18.28
C GLY A 55 9.10 6.33 -18.59
N LEU A 56 8.41 5.85 -17.56
CA LEU A 56 7.34 4.87 -17.70
C LEU A 56 5.96 5.55 -17.64
N GLU A 57 4.99 4.96 -18.33
CA GLU A 57 3.61 5.44 -18.27
C GLU A 57 2.91 5.00 -16.98
N ASN A 58 2.25 5.96 -16.34
CA ASN A 58 1.43 5.69 -15.17
C ASN A 58 0.11 5.00 -15.55
N CYS A 59 -0.31 4.03 -14.75
CA CYS A 59 -1.63 3.42 -14.88
C CYS A 59 -2.76 4.41 -14.56
N PHE A 60 -3.93 4.21 -15.15
CA PHE A 60 -5.08 5.10 -14.95
C PHE A 60 -5.66 4.99 -13.54
N ASN A 61 -5.54 6.06 -12.74
CA ASN A 61 -6.06 6.17 -11.37
C ASN A 61 -5.60 5.10 -10.36
N VAL A 62 -4.56 4.33 -10.69
CA VAL A 62 -4.01 3.28 -9.83
C VAL A 62 -2.48 3.30 -9.85
N ILE A 63 -1.88 2.68 -8.84
CA ILE A 63 -0.45 2.36 -8.81
C ILE A 63 -0.28 0.84 -8.66
N LEU A 64 0.83 0.31 -9.16
CA LEU A 64 1.17 -1.10 -8.95
C LEU A 64 1.58 -1.35 -7.50
N VAL A 65 1.12 -2.46 -6.92
CA VAL A 65 1.47 -2.81 -5.54
C VAL A 65 2.96 -2.98 -5.38
N GLY A 66 3.64 -3.54 -6.39
CA GLY A 66 5.10 -3.67 -6.39
C GLY A 66 5.83 -2.33 -6.21
N ARG A 67 5.30 -1.25 -6.77
CA ARG A 67 5.86 0.10 -6.62
C ARG A 67 5.66 0.63 -5.20
N LEU A 68 4.49 0.39 -4.60
CA LEU A 68 4.25 0.74 -3.20
C LEU A 68 5.16 -0.06 -2.26
N LEU A 69 5.35 -1.34 -2.52
CA LEU A 69 6.26 -2.20 -1.75
C LEU A 69 7.70 -1.71 -1.83
N ALA A 70 8.18 -1.41 -3.05
CA ALA A 70 9.51 -0.84 -3.26
C ALA A 70 9.67 0.51 -2.54
N PHE A 71 8.66 1.39 -2.61
CA PHE A 71 8.64 2.67 -1.90
C PHE A 71 8.75 2.51 -0.37
N MET A 72 8.13 1.46 0.18
CA MET A 72 8.19 1.15 1.60
C MET A 72 9.43 0.35 2.01
N GLY A 73 10.28 -0.08 1.06
CA GLY A 73 11.38 -1.00 1.32
C GLY A 73 10.92 -2.40 1.77
N LEU A 74 9.70 -2.80 1.40
CA LEU A 74 9.10 -4.08 1.76
C LEU A 74 9.11 -5.05 0.58
N THR A 75 9.21 -6.33 0.88
CA THR A 75 9.01 -7.40 -0.11
C THR A 75 7.64 -8.07 0.05
N THR A 76 7.11 -8.61 -1.05
CA THR A 76 5.89 -9.44 -1.01
C THR A 76 6.04 -10.65 -0.07
N ARG A 77 7.26 -11.18 0.08
CA ARG A 77 7.57 -12.30 0.96
C ARG A 77 7.39 -11.92 2.42
N GLU A 78 7.95 -10.79 2.85
CA GLU A 78 7.83 -10.31 4.23
C GLU A 78 6.37 -10.04 4.61
N VAL A 79 5.60 -9.42 3.73
CA VAL A 79 4.17 -9.17 3.99
C VAL A 79 3.38 -10.48 4.10
N ARG A 80 3.71 -11.48 3.27
CA ARG A 80 3.08 -12.80 3.31
C ARG A 80 3.46 -13.57 4.59
N GLU A 81 4.71 -13.49 5.03
CA GLU A 81 5.15 -14.12 6.28
C GLU A 81 4.52 -13.46 7.50
N ALA A 82 4.42 -12.13 7.51
CA ALA A 82 3.71 -11.39 8.56
C ALA A 82 2.22 -11.77 8.61
N ALA A 83 1.57 -11.91 7.45
CA ALA A 83 0.16 -12.34 7.38
C ALA A 83 -0.06 -13.76 7.95
N LYS A 84 0.90 -14.67 7.78
CA LYS A 84 0.84 -16.02 8.38
C LYS A 84 0.95 -15.98 9.90
N ARG A 85 1.77 -15.07 10.44
CA ARG A 85 1.98 -14.93 11.90
C ARG A 85 0.78 -14.30 12.62
N GLU A 86 -0.01 -13.46 11.95
CA GLU A 86 -1.27 -12.92 12.51
C GLU A 86 -2.38 -13.96 12.69
N ILE A 87 -2.24 -15.14 12.08
CA ILE A 87 -3.24 -16.22 12.12
C ILE A 87 -2.94 -17.23 13.24
N SER A 88 -1.73 -17.20 13.84
CA SER A 88 -1.31 -18.09 14.94
C SER A 88 -1.56 -17.52 16.31
#